data_AF-A0A957PXK5-F1
#
_entry.id   AF-A0A957PXK5-F1
#
_cell.length_a   1.000
_cell.length_b   1.000
_cell.length_c   1.000
_cell.angle_alpha   90.00
_cell.angle_beta   90.00
_cell.angle_gamma   90.00
#
_symmetry.space_group_name_H-M   'P 1'
#
loop_
_entity.id
_entity.type
_entity.pdbx_description
1 polymer ?
#
loop_
_entity_poly.entity_id
_entity_poly.type
_entity_poly.pdbx_seq_one_letter_code
_entity_poly.pdbx_strand_id
1 'polypeptide(L)'
;TGTVGADLSGVNYNHGELVTRGNRGVWSEPLLPGKYAFNTYAGAVVMVPTTNLILKWQSHVTGSHRYDENLAEVSLITKDAFEPLLPLSVVIHIDYRKAPLVVQRFGDVRRLVEQTLDPLVAAYFKNIGQTRTLFELIHDRSAIQEVASQGMKEKFAHYNLELEEVLIGTPTSAPGDTQIETILTQLRSRQIAKEQVETYGRQQEAAVKERELREAEARAQQQAHITASELSITVQSNEGKAAYQRALQQAEQIRALAEAEAEKAARIGISQAIAIEEQVRAYGGPQFQVTQQVMTRFAEAIEQAKVDVVPRIVIGGNGGEAGEAGQSNLMQGLLAMLLSERMGVAGGTEQTQRPEVEAMRAEIYRKLRAPVEPTTAEDVTSNRAM
;
A
#
# COMPACT_ATOMS: atom_id res chain seq x y z
N THR A 1 -48.57 -28.30 74.46
CA THR A 1 -47.43 -27.37 74.40
C THR A 1 -46.17 -28.19 74.60
N GLY A 2 -45.27 -28.24 73.61
CA GLY A 2 -44.06 -29.06 73.68
C GLY A 2 -43.10 -28.58 74.78
N THR A 3 -42.21 -29.47 75.21
CA THR A 3 -41.11 -29.15 76.12
C THR A 3 -40.16 -28.13 75.49
N VAL A 4 -39.51 -27.31 76.33
CA VAL A 4 -38.44 -26.40 75.89
C VAL A 4 -37.25 -27.27 75.49
N GLY A 5 -36.83 -27.19 74.23
CA GLY A 5 -35.72 -27.98 73.70
C GLY A 5 -34.36 -27.38 74.08
N ALA A 6 -33.30 -28.19 73.97
CA ALA A 6 -31.94 -27.67 74.03
C ALA A 6 -31.61 -26.92 72.73
N ASP A 7 -30.85 -25.83 72.84
CA ASP A 7 -30.42 -25.02 71.70
C ASP A 7 -29.34 -25.74 70.87
N LEU A 8 -29.61 -25.91 69.58
CA LEU A 8 -28.71 -26.54 68.60
C LEU A 8 -28.07 -25.53 67.64
N SER A 9 -28.32 -24.22 67.81
CA SER A 9 -27.91 -23.16 66.87
C SER A 9 -26.41 -22.88 66.88
N GLY A 10 -25.71 -23.32 67.93
CA GLY A 10 -24.29 -23.08 68.14
C GLY A 10 -23.98 -21.66 68.62
N VAL A 11 -22.77 -21.47 69.17
CA VAL A 11 -22.34 -20.24 69.86
C VAL A 11 -22.25 -19.01 68.94
N ASN A 12 -22.20 -19.22 67.62
CA ASN A 12 -22.07 -18.15 66.62
C ASN A 12 -23.42 -17.55 66.17
N TYR A 13 -24.56 -18.11 66.61
CA TYR A 13 -25.89 -17.71 66.14
C TYR A 13 -26.73 -17.07 67.25
N ASN A 14 -26.80 -15.73 67.26
CA ASN A 14 -27.46 -14.98 68.33
C ASN A 14 -28.95 -14.62 68.05
N HIS A 15 -29.55 -15.17 66.99
CA HIS A 15 -30.86 -14.70 66.50
C HIS A 15 -32.02 -15.60 66.92
N GLY A 16 -31.76 -16.62 67.76
CA GLY A 16 -32.76 -17.47 68.39
C GLY A 16 -32.32 -18.93 68.46
N GLU A 17 -33.10 -19.74 69.17
CA GLU A 17 -32.78 -21.15 69.43
C GLU A 17 -33.42 -22.08 68.38
N LEU A 18 -32.62 -22.99 67.82
CA LEU A 18 -33.08 -24.08 66.97
C LEU A 18 -33.20 -25.33 67.83
N VAL A 19 -34.34 -26.00 67.72
CA VAL A 19 -34.68 -27.15 68.57
C VAL A 19 -34.84 -28.43 67.74
N THR A 20 -34.73 -29.58 68.39
CA THR A 20 -35.08 -30.86 67.76
C THR A 20 -36.58 -30.95 67.46
N ARG A 21 -36.93 -31.81 66.50
CA ARG A 21 -38.33 -32.09 66.15
C ARG A 21 -39.14 -32.48 67.39
N GLY A 22 -40.32 -31.87 67.53
CA GLY A 22 -41.25 -32.12 68.64
C GLY A 22 -41.10 -31.18 69.84
N ASN A 23 -40.01 -30.41 69.91
CA ASN A 23 -39.85 -29.36 70.91
C ASN A 23 -40.43 -28.01 70.43
N ARG A 24 -40.66 -27.10 71.38
CA ARG A 24 -41.16 -25.75 71.09
C ARG A 24 -40.04 -24.87 70.54
N GLY A 25 -40.17 -24.43 69.30
CA GLY A 25 -39.20 -23.57 68.61
C GLY A 25 -39.16 -23.88 67.11
N VAL A 26 -38.28 -23.21 66.37
CA VAL A 26 -38.00 -23.57 64.96
C VAL A 26 -37.13 -24.83 64.95
N TRP A 27 -37.55 -25.82 64.16
CA TRP A 27 -36.85 -27.09 64.11
C TRP A 27 -35.55 -26.99 63.32
N SER A 28 -34.46 -27.56 63.84
CA SER A 28 -33.15 -27.59 63.17
C SER A 28 -33.18 -28.38 61.85
N GLU A 29 -34.00 -29.41 61.78
CA GLU A 29 -34.18 -30.21 60.58
C GLU A 29 -35.47 -29.79 59.84
N PRO A 30 -35.35 -29.25 58.62
CA PRO A 30 -36.52 -28.90 57.82
C PRO A 30 -37.32 -30.15 57.45
N LEU A 31 -38.59 -29.97 57.15
CA LEU A 31 -39.39 -31.01 56.50
C LEU A 31 -39.12 -30.94 55.00
N LEU A 32 -38.62 -32.03 54.42
CA LEU A 32 -38.45 -32.15 52.97
C LEU A 32 -39.82 -32.18 52.28
N PRO A 33 -39.93 -31.82 50.98
CA PRO A 33 -41.20 -31.89 50.26
C PRO A 33 -41.86 -33.27 50.40
N GLY A 34 -43.10 -33.30 50.91
CA GLY A 34 -43.79 -34.56 51.21
C GLY A 34 -45.08 -34.37 51.99
N LYS A 35 -45.83 -35.46 52.17
CA LYS A 35 -47.07 -35.48 52.96
C LYS A 35 -46.75 -35.92 54.38
N TYR A 36 -46.96 -35.03 55.34
CA TYR A 36 -46.74 -35.30 56.77
C TYR A 36 -48.05 -35.19 57.54
N ALA A 37 -48.22 -36.05 58.54
CA ALA A 37 -49.27 -35.87 59.54
C ALA A 37 -48.80 -34.80 60.54
N PHE A 38 -49.18 -33.55 60.30
CA PHE A 38 -48.84 -32.43 61.17
C PHE A 38 -50.09 -31.71 61.67
N ASN A 39 -50.15 -31.46 62.97
CA ASN A 39 -51.27 -30.75 63.59
C ASN A 39 -51.05 -29.23 63.49
N THR A 40 -51.89 -28.54 62.72
CA THR A 40 -51.84 -27.08 62.52
C THR A 40 -52.15 -26.28 63.78
N TYR A 41 -52.78 -26.88 64.80
CA TYR A 41 -52.95 -26.24 66.11
C TYR A 41 -51.68 -26.28 66.97
N ALA A 42 -50.75 -27.19 66.68
CA ALA A 42 -49.53 -27.36 67.47
C ALA A 42 -48.34 -26.54 66.93
N GLY A 43 -48.39 -26.08 65.68
CA GLY A 43 -47.37 -25.23 65.08
C GLY A 43 -47.78 -24.70 63.70
N ALA A 44 -46.99 -23.75 63.19
CA ALA A 44 -47.15 -23.21 61.85
C ALA A 44 -46.07 -23.76 60.92
N VAL A 45 -46.44 -24.04 59.66
CA VAL A 45 -45.50 -24.48 58.62
C VAL A 45 -45.26 -23.32 57.68
N VAL A 46 -44.00 -22.88 57.59
CA VAL A 46 -43.57 -21.85 56.63
C VAL A 46 -42.96 -22.55 55.43
N MET A 47 -43.52 -22.31 54.26
CA MET A 47 -43.00 -22.86 53.01
C MET A 47 -41.82 -22.00 52.55
N VAL A 48 -40.64 -22.60 52.47
CA VAL A 48 -39.44 -21.96 51.92
C VAL A 48 -39.16 -22.56 50.55
N PRO A 49 -39.13 -21.76 49.47
CA PRO A 49 -38.75 -22.24 48.16
C PRO A 49 -37.25 -22.58 48.15
N THR A 50 -36.93 -23.81 47.75
CA THR A 50 -35.55 -24.28 47.51
C THR A 50 -35.12 -24.10 46.06
N THR A 51 -35.97 -23.48 45.23
CA THR A 51 -35.67 -23.13 43.85
C THR A 51 -35.06 -21.72 43.78
N ASN A 52 -34.43 -21.41 42.65
CA ASN A 52 -33.81 -20.10 42.46
C ASN A 52 -34.88 -19.01 42.43
N LEU A 53 -34.70 -18.03 43.30
CA LEU A 53 -35.58 -16.88 43.48
C LEU A 53 -35.01 -15.71 42.69
N ILE A 54 -35.75 -15.27 41.68
CA ILE A 54 -35.42 -14.06 40.94
C ILE A 54 -36.20 -12.91 41.59
N LEU A 55 -35.47 -11.99 42.21
CA LEU A 55 -36.01 -10.77 42.81
C LEU A 55 -35.72 -9.60 41.88
N LYS A 56 -36.76 -8.84 41.50
CA LYS A 56 -36.63 -7.69 40.60
C LYS A 56 -36.94 -6.41 41.37
N TRP A 57 -35.99 -5.47 41.39
CA TRP A 57 -36.19 -4.11 41.90
C TRP A 57 -36.73 -3.25 40.76
N GLN A 58 -38.00 -3.47 40.41
CA GLN A 58 -38.71 -2.75 39.36
C GLN A 58 -40.16 -2.55 39.77
N SER A 59 -40.59 -1.29 39.86
CA SER A 59 -41.99 -0.97 40.07
C SER A 59 -42.81 -1.55 38.90
N HIS A 60 -43.89 -2.28 39.21
CA HIS A 60 -44.81 -2.91 38.23
C HIS A 60 -44.41 -4.25 37.60
N VAL A 61 -43.29 -4.87 38.00
CA VAL A 61 -42.96 -6.24 37.60
C VAL A 61 -42.97 -7.14 38.82
N THR A 62 -43.82 -8.17 38.81
CA THR A 62 -43.84 -9.20 39.86
C THR A 62 -43.39 -10.54 39.30
N GLY A 63 -42.47 -11.19 39.99
CA GLY A 63 -42.01 -12.53 39.70
C GLY A 63 -43.05 -13.58 40.09
N SER A 64 -42.80 -14.83 39.67
CA SER A 64 -43.70 -15.96 39.91
C SER A 64 -44.01 -16.20 41.39
N HIS A 65 -43.10 -15.78 42.29
CA HIS A 65 -43.23 -15.96 43.73
C HIS A 65 -43.82 -14.76 44.49
N ARG A 66 -44.01 -13.60 43.83
CA ARG A 66 -44.57 -12.36 44.41
C ARG A 66 -43.85 -11.82 45.66
N TYR A 67 -42.60 -12.22 45.91
CA TYR A 67 -41.79 -11.65 46.99
C TYR A 67 -41.23 -10.26 46.64
N ASP A 68 -41.35 -9.86 45.37
CA ASP A 68 -40.88 -8.61 44.79
C ASP A 68 -41.98 -7.55 44.61
N GLU A 69 -43.20 -7.79 45.12
CA GLU A 69 -44.35 -6.89 44.97
C GLU A 69 -44.13 -5.48 45.52
N ASN A 70 -43.33 -5.37 46.59
CA ASN A 70 -43.02 -4.11 47.26
C ASN A 70 -41.64 -3.55 46.90
N LEU A 71 -40.90 -4.18 45.97
CA LEU A 71 -39.58 -3.73 45.57
C LEU A 71 -39.69 -2.63 44.51
N ALA A 72 -39.03 -1.51 44.75
CA ALA A 72 -38.94 -0.39 43.82
C ALA A 72 -37.54 -0.27 43.24
N GLU A 73 -37.40 0.43 42.13
CA GLU A 73 -36.09 0.75 41.54
C GLU A 73 -35.24 1.53 42.54
N VAL A 74 -33.93 1.25 42.57
CA VAL A 74 -33.02 1.94 43.50
C VAL A 74 -32.67 3.30 42.91
N SER A 75 -32.97 4.37 43.64
CA SER A 75 -32.44 5.70 43.34
C SER A 75 -30.96 5.76 43.75
N LEU A 76 -30.10 6.03 42.78
CA LEU A 76 -28.66 6.24 42.98
C LEU A 76 -28.35 7.72 43.00
N ILE A 77 -27.23 8.09 43.63
CA ILE A 77 -26.63 9.42 43.49
C ILE A 77 -25.25 9.20 42.92
N THR A 78 -25.02 9.69 41.71
CA THR A 78 -23.73 9.52 41.03
C THR A 78 -22.72 10.60 41.42
N LYS A 79 -21.45 10.38 41.10
CA LYS A 79 -20.36 11.35 41.35
C LYS A 79 -20.59 12.71 40.69
N ASP A 80 -21.29 12.72 39.57
CA ASP A 80 -21.70 13.90 38.79
C ASP A 80 -23.06 14.48 39.23
N ALA A 81 -23.57 14.07 40.40
CA ALA A 81 -24.79 14.56 41.02
C ALA A 81 -26.07 14.31 40.21
N PHE A 82 -26.10 13.24 39.40
CA PHE A 82 -27.34 12.75 38.80
C PHE A 82 -28.02 11.73 39.70
N GLU A 83 -29.34 11.68 39.62
CA GLU A 83 -30.18 10.77 40.39
C GLU A 83 -30.92 9.77 39.47
N PRO A 84 -30.22 8.81 38.83
CA PRO A 84 -30.87 7.80 38.01
C PRO A 84 -31.59 6.76 38.87
N LEU A 85 -32.61 6.16 38.28
CA LEU A 85 -33.25 4.94 38.80
C LEU A 85 -32.56 3.73 38.16
N LEU A 86 -32.06 2.83 38.99
CA LEU A 86 -31.40 1.61 38.53
C LEU A 86 -32.30 0.40 38.74
N PRO A 87 -32.82 -0.22 37.67
CA PRO A 87 -33.49 -1.50 37.75
C PRO A 87 -32.46 -2.61 37.99
N LEU A 88 -32.73 -3.49 38.94
CA LEU A 88 -31.85 -4.59 39.32
C LEU A 88 -32.62 -5.91 39.31
N SER A 89 -31.93 -7.01 39.00
CA SER A 89 -32.45 -8.36 39.19
C SER A 89 -31.42 -9.20 39.91
N VAL A 90 -31.80 -9.77 41.05
CA VAL A 90 -30.90 -10.58 41.87
C VAL A 90 -31.45 -12.00 41.92
N VAL A 91 -30.60 -12.97 41.61
CA VAL A 91 -30.93 -14.38 41.70
C VAL A 91 -30.31 -14.95 42.97
N ILE A 92 -31.18 -15.39 43.89
CA ILE A 92 -30.77 -15.99 45.15
C ILE A 92 -31.25 -17.44 45.27
N HIS A 93 -30.50 -18.22 46.02
CA HIS A 93 -30.83 -19.60 46.36
C HIS A 93 -30.77 -19.76 47.89
N ILE A 94 -31.74 -20.52 48.43
CA ILE A 94 -31.77 -20.89 49.85
C ILE A 94 -31.64 -22.41 49.92
N ASP A 95 -30.48 -22.89 50.38
CA ASP A 95 -30.27 -24.31 50.63
C ASP A 95 -31.25 -24.79 51.70
N TYR A 96 -31.87 -25.96 51.47
CA TYR A 96 -32.76 -26.61 52.42
C TYR A 96 -32.12 -26.76 53.80
N ARG A 97 -30.82 -27.00 53.90
CA ARG A 97 -30.11 -27.13 55.19
C ARG A 97 -30.06 -25.83 55.98
N LYS A 98 -30.02 -24.68 55.28
CA LYS A 98 -29.93 -23.34 55.88
C LYS A 98 -31.31 -22.70 56.07
N ALA A 99 -32.35 -23.22 55.42
CA ALA A 99 -33.70 -22.68 55.51
C ALA A 99 -34.22 -22.47 56.94
N PRO A 100 -33.99 -23.37 57.92
CA PRO A 100 -34.41 -23.13 59.30
C PRO A 100 -33.73 -21.92 59.97
N LEU A 101 -32.45 -21.67 59.64
CA LEU A 101 -31.71 -20.51 60.16
C LEU A 101 -32.31 -19.21 59.60
N VAL A 102 -32.66 -19.20 58.31
CA VAL A 102 -33.28 -18.03 57.67
C VAL A 102 -34.66 -17.76 58.26
N VAL A 103 -35.50 -18.79 58.41
CA VAL A 103 -36.84 -18.68 59.02
C VAL A 103 -36.74 -18.22 60.47
N GLN A 104 -35.79 -18.72 61.26
CA GLN A 104 -35.62 -18.29 62.64
C GLN A 104 -35.22 -16.80 62.73
N ARG A 105 -34.37 -16.32 61.82
CA ARG A 105 -33.89 -14.95 61.83
C ARG A 105 -34.95 -13.93 61.40
N PHE A 106 -35.76 -14.27 60.41
CA PHE A 106 -36.65 -13.32 59.72
C PHE A 106 -38.14 -13.63 59.86
N GLY A 107 -38.48 -14.81 60.36
CA GLY A 107 -39.83 -15.36 60.38
C GLY A 107 -40.25 -15.89 59.00
N ASP A 108 -40.30 -15.00 58.01
CA ASP A 108 -40.75 -15.32 56.64
C ASP A 108 -39.78 -14.82 55.58
N VAL A 109 -39.76 -15.49 54.42
CA VAL A 109 -38.96 -15.08 53.24
C VAL A 109 -39.39 -13.69 52.74
N ARG A 110 -40.67 -13.34 52.85
CA ARG A 110 -41.16 -12.00 52.48
C ARG A 110 -40.52 -10.91 53.35
N ARG A 111 -40.45 -11.14 54.67
CA ARG A 111 -39.82 -10.19 55.61
C ARG A 111 -38.32 -10.09 55.39
N LEU A 112 -37.66 -11.21 55.07
CA LEU A 112 -36.25 -11.20 54.66
C LEU A 112 -36.04 -10.24 53.48
N VAL A 113 -36.84 -10.37 52.43
CA VAL A 113 -36.72 -9.55 51.22
C VAL A 113 -36.96 -8.07 51.53
N GLU A 114 -38.09 -7.74 52.16
CA GLU A 114 -38.52 -6.36 52.41
C GLU A 114 -37.67 -5.65 53.49
N GLN A 115 -37.32 -6.33 54.59
CA GLN A 115 -36.69 -5.67 55.73
C GLN A 115 -35.17 -5.70 55.67
N THR A 116 -34.57 -6.64 54.93
CA THR A 116 -33.10 -6.79 54.93
C THR A 116 -32.47 -6.78 53.55
N LEU A 117 -33.00 -7.51 52.57
CA LEU A 117 -32.37 -7.53 51.25
C LEU A 117 -32.52 -6.20 50.54
N ASP A 118 -33.72 -5.60 50.57
CA ASP A 118 -33.98 -4.30 49.95
C ASP A 118 -33.03 -3.19 50.46
N PRO A 119 -32.96 -2.89 51.77
CA PRO A 119 -32.04 -1.85 52.25
C PRO A 119 -30.57 -2.21 52.04
N LEU A 120 -30.20 -3.49 52.07
CA LEU A 120 -28.82 -3.93 51.86
C LEU A 120 -28.36 -3.74 50.41
N VAL A 121 -29.18 -4.17 49.45
CA VAL A 121 -28.93 -4.02 48.01
C VAL A 121 -28.94 -2.54 47.64
N ALA A 122 -29.92 -1.78 48.13
CA ALA A 122 -29.99 -0.35 47.91
C ALA A 122 -28.76 0.39 48.46
N ALA A 123 -28.33 0.09 49.69
CA ALA A 123 -27.15 0.70 50.29
C ALA A 123 -25.86 0.36 49.52
N TYR A 124 -25.72 -0.89 49.05
CA TYR A 124 -24.56 -1.30 48.27
C TYR A 124 -24.45 -0.56 46.94
N PHE A 125 -25.55 -0.49 46.17
CA PHE A 125 -25.56 0.21 44.88
C PHE A 125 -25.50 1.73 45.03
N LYS A 126 -26.03 2.30 46.12
CA LYS A 126 -25.82 3.72 46.43
C LYS A 126 -24.33 4.04 46.64
N ASN A 127 -23.60 3.20 47.37
CA ASN A 127 -22.16 3.40 47.56
C ASN A 127 -21.37 3.27 46.24
N ILE A 128 -21.73 2.33 45.38
CA ILE A 128 -21.11 2.21 44.05
C ILE A 128 -21.41 3.44 43.20
N GLY A 129 -22.68 3.86 43.15
CA GLY A 129 -23.14 5.05 42.43
C GLY A 129 -22.34 6.28 42.82
N GLN A 130 -22.12 6.51 44.11
CA GLN A 130 -21.38 7.68 44.61
C GLN A 130 -19.92 7.74 44.12
N THR A 131 -19.31 6.61 43.77
CA THR A 131 -17.92 6.57 43.30
C THR A 131 -17.76 6.72 41.78
N ARG A 132 -18.83 6.51 41.02
CA ARG A 132 -18.81 6.44 39.55
C ARG A 132 -19.65 7.54 38.93
N THR A 133 -19.31 7.91 37.70
CA THR A 133 -20.17 8.81 36.91
C THR A 133 -21.33 8.04 36.30
N LEU A 134 -22.41 8.74 35.91
CA LEU A 134 -23.52 8.10 35.20
C LEU A 134 -23.07 7.39 33.93
N PHE A 135 -22.11 7.98 33.20
CA PHE A 135 -21.56 7.42 31.98
C PHE A 135 -20.80 6.10 32.24
N GLU A 136 -19.93 6.07 33.25
CA GLU A 136 -19.21 4.85 33.66
C GLU A 136 -20.18 3.73 34.04
N LEU A 137 -21.30 4.06 34.69
CA LEU A 137 -22.33 3.09 35.05
C LEU A 137 -22.94 2.37 33.83
N ILE A 138 -23.03 3.07 32.68
CA ILE A 138 -23.55 2.52 31.42
C ILE A 138 -22.44 1.81 30.63
N HIS A 139 -21.25 2.41 30.54
CA HIS A 139 -20.15 1.90 29.73
C HIS A 139 -19.52 0.64 30.34
N ASP A 140 -19.21 0.67 31.64
CA ASP A 140 -18.51 -0.40 32.35
C ASP A 140 -19.49 -1.36 33.05
N ARG A 141 -20.73 -1.47 32.55
CA ARG A 141 -21.81 -2.24 33.22
C ARG A 141 -21.40 -3.66 33.59
N SER A 142 -20.67 -4.35 32.70
CA SER A 142 -20.27 -5.75 32.89
C SER A 142 -19.26 -5.88 34.03
N ALA A 143 -18.29 -4.96 34.10
CA ALA A 143 -17.29 -4.94 35.16
C ALA A 143 -17.92 -4.59 36.52
N ILE A 144 -18.86 -3.63 36.53
CA ILE A 144 -19.62 -3.28 37.74
C ILE A 144 -20.46 -4.46 38.21
N GLN A 145 -21.09 -5.18 37.29
CA GLN A 145 -21.90 -6.36 37.61
C GLN A 145 -21.07 -7.48 38.24
N GLU A 146 -19.87 -7.73 37.74
CA GLU A 146 -18.95 -8.73 38.29
C GLU A 146 -18.49 -8.37 39.70
N VAL A 147 -18.02 -7.13 39.90
CA VAL A 147 -17.61 -6.62 41.22
C VAL A 147 -18.78 -6.62 42.20
N ALA A 148 -19.97 -6.22 41.73
CA ALA A 148 -21.18 -6.24 42.54
C ALA A 148 -21.57 -7.65 42.97
N SER A 149 -21.50 -8.62 42.05
CA SER A 149 -21.82 -10.02 42.33
C SER A 149 -20.88 -10.59 43.39
N GLN A 150 -19.58 -10.32 43.30
CA GLN A 150 -18.61 -10.79 44.30
C GLN A 150 -18.80 -10.11 45.66
N GLY A 151 -18.91 -8.78 45.68
CA GLY A 151 -19.07 -8.03 46.94
C GLY A 151 -20.41 -8.31 47.64
N MET A 152 -21.49 -8.57 46.89
CA MET A 152 -22.76 -8.99 47.47
C MET A 152 -22.70 -10.43 47.97
N LYS A 153 -22.02 -11.34 47.27
CA LYS A 153 -21.91 -12.75 47.70
C LYS A 153 -21.35 -12.88 49.12
N GLU A 154 -20.33 -12.08 49.44
CA GLU A 154 -19.76 -12.01 50.79
C GLU A 154 -20.78 -11.51 51.83
N LYS A 155 -21.51 -10.44 51.51
CA LYS A 155 -22.54 -9.88 52.40
C LYS A 155 -23.70 -10.85 52.63
N PHE A 156 -24.18 -11.52 51.58
CA PHE A 156 -25.31 -12.46 51.63
C PHE A 156 -24.94 -13.74 52.39
N ALA A 157 -23.66 -14.16 52.36
CA ALA A 157 -23.18 -15.31 53.13
C ALA A 157 -23.38 -15.12 54.65
N HIS A 158 -23.27 -13.90 55.18
CA HIS A 158 -23.56 -13.60 56.59
C HIS A 158 -25.04 -13.78 56.98
N TYR A 159 -25.92 -13.87 55.99
CA TYR A 159 -27.34 -14.12 56.17
C TYR A 159 -27.74 -15.56 55.84
N ASN A 160 -26.75 -16.45 55.60
CA ASN A 160 -26.96 -17.83 55.18
C ASN A 160 -27.72 -17.96 53.85
N LEU A 161 -27.60 -16.96 52.98
CA LEU A 161 -28.18 -16.93 51.65
C LEU A 161 -27.09 -17.16 50.60
N GLU A 162 -27.43 -17.86 49.52
CA GLU A 162 -26.53 -18.07 48.40
C GLU A 162 -26.93 -17.14 47.25
N LEU A 163 -25.97 -16.35 46.79
CA LEU A 163 -26.14 -15.47 45.65
C LEU A 163 -25.61 -16.19 44.40
N GLU A 164 -26.47 -16.36 43.39
CA GLU A 164 -26.07 -16.92 42.11
C GLU A 164 -25.54 -15.81 41.19
N GLU A 165 -26.37 -14.79 40.95
CA GLU A 165 -26.05 -13.71 40.01
C GLU A 165 -26.77 -12.41 40.38
N VAL A 166 -26.12 -11.29 40.07
CA VAL A 166 -26.72 -9.96 40.08
C VAL A 166 -26.72 -9.45 38.65
N LEU A 167 -27.87 -9.03 38.17
CA LEU A 167 -28.05 -8.39 36.86
C LEU A 167 -28.43 -6.94 37.07
N ILE A 168 -27.74 -6.06 36.36
CA ILE A 168 -27.97 -4.62 36.41
C ILE A 168 -28.61 -4.21 35.08
N GLY A 169 -29.78 -3.56 35.15
CA GLY A 169 -30.41 -2.99 33.96
C GLY A 169 -29.81 -1.63 33.59
N THR A 170 -30.25 -1.09 32.46
CA THR A 170 -29.82 0.26 32.05
C THR A 170 -30.41 1.29 33.02
N PRO A 171 -29.60 2.21 33.58
CA PRO A 171 -30.12 3.29 34.42
C PRO A 171 -31.07 4.16 33.60
N THR A 172 -32.27 4.36 34.11
CA THR A 172 -33.29 5.23 33.53
C THR A 172 -33.39 6.52 34.31
N SER A 173 -33.64 7.62 33.61
CA SER A 173 -33.97 8.89 34.26
C SER A 173 -35.25 8.74 35.07
N ALA A 174 -35.38 9.53 36.14
CA ALA A 174 -36.67 9.72 36.78
C ALA A 174 -37.71 10.19 35.73
N PRO A 175 -38.97 9.72 35.83
CA PRO A 175 -40.00 10.06 34.85
C PRO A 175 -40.20 11.58 34.76
N GLY A 176 -39.83 12.16 33.62
CA GLY A 176 -39.95 13.59 33.33
C GLY A 176 -38.64 14.32 33.04
N ASP A 177 -37.47 13.70 33.24
CA ASP A 177 -36.17 14.37 33.03
C ASP A 177 -35.50 13.99 31.69
N THR A 178 -35.75 14.82 30.67
CA THR A 178 -35.11 14.73 29.34
C THR A 178 -33.71 15.36 29.30
N GLN A 179 -33.27 16.03 30.38
CA GLN A 179 -31.96 16.68 30.42
C GLN A 179 -30.84 15.64 30.48
N ILE A 180 -31.06 14.54 31.20
CA ILE A 180 -30.09 13.44 31.28
C ILE A 180 -29.82 12.85 29.89
N GLU A 181 -30.83 12.61 29.07
CA GLU A 181 -30.63 12.09 27.71
C GLU A 181 -29.87 13.08 26.82
N THR A 182 -30.20 14.37 26.92
CA THR A 182 -29.49 15.45 26.21
C THR A 182 -28.03 15.56 26.66
N ILE A 183 -27.75 15.43 27.96
CA ILE A 183 -26.39 15.48 28.49
C ILE A 183 -25.62 14.20 28.14
N LEU A 184 -26.25 13.03 28.16
CA LEU A 184 -25.62 11.77 27.73
C LEU A 184 -25.24 11.82 26.25
N THR A 185 -26.08 12.41 25.40
CA THR A 185 -25.72 12.63 23.98
C THR A 185 -24.59 13.63 23.83
N GLN A 186 -24.54 14.69 24.64
CA GLN A 186 -23.43 15.64 24.69
C GLN A 186 -22.12 15.02 25.22
N LEU A 187 -22.17 14.19 26.26
CA LEU A 187 -21.00 13.49 26.80
C LEU A 187 -20.46 12.48 25.79
N ARG A 188 -21.37 11.75 25.11
CA ARG A 188 -21.01 10.85 24.00
C ARG A 188 -20.34 11.63 22.87
N SER A 189 -20.88 12.78 22.45
CA SER A 189 -20.27 13.57 21.39
C SER A 189 -18.90 14.14 21.79
N ARG A 190 -18.72 14.56 23.04
CA ARG A 190 -17.42 14.97 23.57
C ARG A 190 -16.40 13.83 23.57
N GLN A 191 -16.82 12.61 23.88
CA GLN A 191 -15.95 11.45 23.86
C GLN A 191 -15.57 11.07 22.42
N ILE A 192 -16.53 11.07 21.50
CA ILE A 192 -16.27 10.86 20.07
C ILE A 192 -15.27 11.91 19.57
N ALA A 193 -15.43 13.18 19.94
CA ALA A 193 -14.47 14.22 19.57
C ALA A 193 -13.06 13.96 20.12
N LYS A 194 -12.94 13.47 21.36
CA LYS A 194 -11.65 13.13 21.96
C LYS A 194 -10.96 11.97 21.23
N GLU A 195 -11.72 10.93 20.90
CA GLU A 195 -11.22 9.77 20.15
C GLU A 195 -10.89 10.13 18.70
N GLN A 196 -11.65 11.05 18.09
CA GLN A 196 -11.32 11.64 16.79
C GLN A 196 -10.01 12.42 16.83
N VAL A 197 -9.75 13.23 17.86
CA VAL A 197 -8.47 13.94 18.02
C VAL A 197 -7.30 12.95 18.09
N GLU A 198 -7.45 11.86 18.84
CA GLU A 198 -6.42 10.80 18.89
C GLU A 198 -6.25 10.13 17.52
N THR A 199 -7.35 9.87 16.82
CA THR A 199 -7.34 9.29 15.46
C THR A 199 -6.62 10.22 14.48
N TYR A 200 -6.90 11.53 14.51
CA TYR A 200 -6.22 12.52 13.68
C TYR A 200 -4.73 12.63 14.02
N GLY A 201 -4.37 12.53 15.31
CA GLY A 201 -2.97 12.45 15.74
C GLY A 201 -2.24 11.26 15.11
N ARG A 202 -2.84 10.07 15.18
CA ARG A 202 -2.29 8.86 14.53
C ARG A 202 -2.21 9.00 13.00
N GLN A 203 -3.22 9.61 12.38
CA GLN A 203 -3.21 9.89 10.94
C GLN A 203 -2.10 10.88 10.56
N GLN A 204 -1.87 11.92 11.35
CA GLN A 204 -0.78 12.86 11.14
C GLN A 204 0.58 12.19 11.26
N GLU A 205 0.79 11.36 12.29
CA GLU A 205 2.01 10.57 12.44
C GLU A 205 2.24 9.62 11.26
N ALA A 206 1.18 8.93 10.81
CA ALA A 206 1.25 8.06 9.65
C ALA A 206 1.61 8.84 8.37
N ALA A 207 1.01 10.01 8.15
CA ALA A 207 1.29 10.86 7.00
C ALA A 207 2.72 11.44 7.02
N VAL A 208 3.25 11.79 8.19
CA VAL A 208 4.65 12.21 8.34
C VAL A 208 5.60 11.07 7.98
N LYS A 209 5.36 9.86 8.50
CA LYS A 209 6.15 8.67 8.16
C LYS A 209 6.07 8.31 6.67
N GLU A 210 4.88 8.44 6.07
CA GLU A 210 4.69 8.20 4.64
C GLU A 210 5.45 9.22 3.79
N ARG A 211 5.46 10.50 4.19
CA ARG A 211 6.26 11.53 3.52
C ARG A 211 7.75 11.24 3.61
N GLU A 212 8.24 10.88 4.80
CA GLU A 212 9.65 10.49 5.01
C GLU A 212 10.04 9.28 4.16
N LEU A 213 9.19 8.25 4.11
CA LEU A 213 9.38 7.08 3.25
C LEU A 213 9.46 7.49 1.77
N ARG A 214 8.51 8.28 1.28
CA ARG A 214 8.51 8.75 -0.12
C ARG A 214 9.72 9.61 -0.45
N GLU A 215 10.17 10.46 0.47
CA GLU A 215 11.37 11.26 0.29
C GLU A 215 12.62 10.37 0.19
N ALA A 216 12.73 9.36 1.06
CA ALA A 216 13.81 8.38 1.01
C ALA A 216 13.79 7.58 -0.30
N GLU A 217 12.63 7.12 -0.76
CA GLU A 217 12.46 6.41 -2.03
C GLU A 217 12.81 7.29 -3.23
N ALA A 218 12.35 8.55 -3.26
CA ALA A 218 12.67 9.49 -4.33
C ALA A 218 14.18 9.77 -4.40
N ARG A 219 14.84 9.95 -3.25
CA ARG A 219 16.30 10.09 -3.18
C ARG A 219 17.01 8.82 -3.68
N ALA A 220 16.54 7.63 -3.29
CA ALA A 220 17.11 6.37 -3.75
C ALA A 220 16.96 6.18 -5.27
N GLN A 221 15.82 6.56 -5.86
CA GLN A 221 15.61 6.54 -7.30
C GLN A 221 16.52 7.53 -8.03
N GLN A 222 16.64 8.77 -7.54
CA GLN A 222 17.57 9.74 -8.10
C GLN A 222 19.02 9.25 -8.03
N GLN A 223 19.42 8.66 -6.90
CA GLN A 223 20.75 8.07 -6.76
C GLN A 223 20.97 6.91 -7.72
N ALA A 224 19.96 6.06 -7.93
CA ALA A 224 20.03 4.98 -8.92
C ALA A 224 20.20 5.53 -10.35
N HIS A 225 19.50 6.60 -10.71
CA HIS A 225 19.66 7.26 -12.02
C HIS A 225 21.05 7.89 -12.22
N ILE A 226 21.60 8.56 -11.20
CA ILE A 226 22.97 9.11 -11.24
C ILE A 226 23.98 7.97 -11.41
N THR A 227 23.88 6.94 -10.58
CA THR A 227 24.78 5.78 -10.61
C THR A 227 24.71 5.05 -11.94
N ALA A 228 23.52 4.85 -12.51
CA ALA A 228 23.34 4.23 -13.82
C ALA A 228 23.99 5.07 -14.94
N SER A 229 23.91 6.40 -14.85
CA SER A 229 24.55 7.31 -15.81
C SER A 229 26.07 7.26 -15.72
N GLU A 230 26.64 7.30 -14.52
CA GLU A 230 28.09 7.13 -14.29
C GLU A 230 28.59 5.78 -14.79
N LEU A 231 27.84 4.70 -14.51
CA LEU A 231 28.16 3.37 -14.99
C LEU A 231 28.08 3.31 -16.53
N SER A 232 27.06 3.91 -17.14
CA SER A 232 26.93 3.98 -18.60
C SER A 232 28.10 4.73 -19.25
N ILE A 233 28.54 5.86 -18.69
CA ILE A 233 29.73 6.60 -19.16
C ILE A 233 30.97 5.72 -19.06
N THR A 234 31.12 4.99 -17.95
CA THR A 234 32.25 4.08 -17.73
C THR A 234 32.22 2.91 -18.71
N VAL A 235 31.05 2.31 -18.94
CA VAL A 235 30.86 1.23 -19.92
C VAL A 235 31.16 1.73 -21.33
N GLN A 236 30.61 2.86 -21.76
CA GLN A 236 30.89 3.44 -23.08
C GLN A 236 32.37 3.83 -23.25
N SER A 237 33.02 4.36 -22.20
CA SER A 237 34.46 4.64 -22.22
C SER A 237 35.28 3.36 -22.38
N ASN A 238 34.92 2.30 -21.66
CA ASN A 238 35.56 0.99 -21.78
C ASN A 238 35.28 0.33 -23.14
N GLU A 239 34.07 0.43 -23.67
CA GLU A 239 33.72 -0.02 -25.01
C GLU A 239 34.49 0.75 -26.09
N GLY A 240 34.63 2.07 -25.94
CA GLY A 240 35.43 2.90 -26.82
C GLY A 240 36.92 2.50 -26.80
N LYS A 241 37.49 2.27 -25.61
CA LYS A 241 38.85 1.73 -25.45
C LYS A 241 38.99 0.34 -26.09
N ALA A 242 38.02 -0.55 -25.87
CA ALA A 242 38.01 -1.88 -26.44
C ALA A 242 37.86 -1.84 -27.97
N ALA A 243 37.01 -0.96 -28.50
CA ALA A 243 36.84 -0.75 -29.93
C ALA A 243 38.11 -0.17 -30.57
N TYR A 244 38.78 0.77 -29.89
CA TYR A 244 40.07 1.30 -30.33
C TYR A 244 41.16 0.21 -30.36
N GLN A 245 41.24 -0.61 -29.30
CA GLN A 245 42.15 -1.75 -29.26
C GLN A 245 41.83 -2.78 -30.36
N ARG A 246 40.55 -3.09 -30.59
CA ARG A 246 40.14 -3.97 -31.70
C ARG A 246 40.51 -3.38 -33.06
N ALA A 247 40.32 -2.07 -33.28
CA ALA A 247 40.70 -1.41 -34.51
C ALA A 247 42.23 -1.43 -34.73
N LEU A 248 43.03 -1.27 -33.67
CA LEU A 248 44.48 -1.44 -33.73
C LEU A 248 44.87 -2.88 -34.10
N GLN A 249 44.28 -3.88 -33.44
CA GLN A 249 44.52 -5.29 -33.76
C GLN A 249 44.11 -5.63 -35.19
N GLN A 250 42.98 -5.11 -35.66
CA GLN A 250 42.53 -5.26 -37.04
C GLN A 250 43.50 -4.57 -38.01
N ALA A 251 43.99 -3.37 -37.69
CA ALA A 251 44.98 -2.69 -38.52
C ALA A 251 46.29 -3.46 -38.62
N GLU A 252 46.79 -4.01 -37.50
CA GLU A 252 47.97 -4.87 -37.49
C GLU A 252 47.72 -6.18 -38.25
N GLN A 253 46.55 -6.80 -38.11
CA GLN A 253 46.17 -7.99 -38.88
C GLN A 253 46.11 -7.70 -40.38
N ILE A 254 45.53 -6.56 -40.79
CA ILE A 254 45.48 -6.15 -42.20
C ILE A 254 46.89 -5.88 -42.73
N ARG A 255 47.77 -5.25 -41.94
CA ARG A 255 49.17 -5.05 -42.32
C ARG A 255 49.90 -6.38 -42.51
N ALA A 256 49.78 -7.29 -41.56
CA ALA A 256 50.40 -8.62 -41.65
C ALA A 256 49.87 -9.42 -42.85
N LEU A 257 48.56 -9.36 -43.12
CA LEU A 257 47.96 -9.99 -44.30
C LEU A 257 48.43 -9.32 -45.59
N ALA A 258 48.48 -8.00 -45.65
CA ALA A 258 48.96 -7.25 -46.81
C ALA A 258 50.44 -7.54 -47.11
N GLU A 259 51.27 -7.66 -46.07
CA GLU A 259 52.68 -8.05 -46.20
C GLU A 259 52.80 -9.51 -46.69
N ALA A 260 52.01 -10.43 -46.14
CA ALA A 260 51.96 -11.81 -46.62
C ALA A 260 51.45 -11.92 -48.08
N GLU A 261 50.45 -11.12 -48.48
CA GLU A 261 49.97 -11.05 -49.86
C GLU A 261 51.01 -10.43 -50.79
N ALA A 262 51.72 -9.39 -50.33
CA ALA A 262 52.82 -8.79 -51.09
C ALA A 262 53.97 -9.79 -51.30
N GLU A 263 54.36 -10.54 -50.26
CA GLU A 263 55.36 -11.61 -50.38
C GLU A 263 54.88 -12.74 -51.32
N LYS A 264 53.62 -13.16 -51.19
CA LYS A 264 53.03 -14.17 -52.09
C LYS A 264 53.03 -13.69 -53.53
N ALA A 265 52.61 -12.44 -53.78
CA ALA A 265 52.63 -11.83 -55.10
C ALA A 265 54.07 -11.73 -55.65
N ALA A 266 55.03 -11.32 -54.83
CA ALA A 266 56.45 -11.25 -55.22
C ALA A 266 57.00 -12.64 -55.57
N ARG A 267 56.71 -13.67 -54.77
CA ARG A 267 57.13 -15.06 -55.06
C ARG A 267 56.49 -15.61 -56.33
N ILE A 268 55.20 -15.33 -56.56
CA ILE A 268 54.52 -15.70 -57.80
C ILE A 268 55.15 -14.97 -59.00
N GLY A 269 55.46 -13.68 -58.86
CA GLY A 269 56.16 -12.90 -59.88
C GLY A 269 57.55 -13.46 -60.22
N ILE A 270 58.34 -13.82 -59.21
CA ILE A 270 59.64 -14.50 -59.40
C ILE A 270 59.45 -15.86 -60.07
N SER A 271 58.46 -16.65 -59.63
CA SER A 271 58.19 -17.97 -60.22
C SER A 271 57.75 -17.88 -61.68
N GLN A 272 56.92 -16.88 -62.03
CA GLN A 272 56.54 -16.60 -63.42
C GLN A 272 57.74 -16.12 -64.25
N ALA A 273 58.62 -15.29 -63.69
CA ALA A 273 59.84 -14.87 -64.36
C ALA A 273 60.75 -16.07 -64.69
N ILE A 274 60.97 -16.97 -63.72
CA ILE A 274 61.74 -18.21 -63.93
C ILE A 274 61.06 -19.12 -64.95
N ALA A 275 59.73 -19.28 -64.88
CA ALA A 275 58.98 -20.10 -65.83
C ALA A 275 59.08 -19.56 -67.26
N ILE A 276 58.96 -18.24 -67.44
CA ILE A 276 59.13 -17.58 -68.74
C ILE A 276 60.57 -17.73 -69.23
N GLU A 277 61.56 -17.55 -68.37
CA GLU A 277 62.98 -17.71 -68.74
C GLU A 277 63.31 -19.14 -69.16
N GLU A 278 62.82 -20.15 -68.43
CA GLU A 278 63.00 -21.56 -68.79
C GLU A 278 62.22 -21.93 -70.05
N GLN A 279 61.03 -21.36 -70.24
CA GLN A 279 60.25 -21.50 -71.47
C GLN A 279 61.02 -20.91 -72.67
N VAL A 280 61.64 -19.74 -72.51
CA VAL A 280 62.51 -19.12 -73.54
C VAL A 280 63.74 -19.99 -73.83
N ARG A 281 64.31 -20.65 -72.82
CA ARG A 281 65.42 -21.59 -72.97
C ARG A 281 65.01 -22.87 -73.71
N ALA A 282 63.83 -23.41 -73.41
CA ALA A 282 63.30 -24.63 -74.04
C ALA A 282 62.87 -24.40 -75.51
N TYR A 283 62.42 -23.19 -75.88
CA TYR A 283 62.01 -22.85 -77.25
C TYR A 283 63.17 -22.46 -78.19
N GLY A 284 64.44 -22.65 -77.80
CA GLY A 284 65.57 -22.53 -78.74
C GLY A 284 65.90 -21.09 -79.16
N GLY A 285 65.64 -20.12 -78.29
CA GLY A 285 66.11 -18.74 -78.41
C GLY A 285 65.07 -17.72 -78.91
N PRO A 286 65.31 -16.41 -78.68
CA PRO A 286 64.28 -15.36 -78.79
C PRO A 286 63.68 -15.15 -80.20
N GLN A 287 64.40 -15.57 -81.24
CA GLN A 287 64.00 -15.36 -82.64
C GLN A 287 62.81 -16.24 -83.06
N PHE A 288 62.55 -17.36 -82.38
CA PHE A 288 61.48 -18.30 -82.74
C PHE A 288 60.13 -18.04 -82.05
N GLN A 289 60.11 -17.28 -80.95
CA GLN A 289 58.83 -16.85 -80.34
C GLN A 289 58.15 -15.76 -81.16
N VAL A 290 58.92 -14.82 -81.70
CA VAL A 290 58.38 -13.71 -82.50
C VAL A 290 57.75 -14.24 -83.79
N THR A 291 58.35 -15.24 -84.44
CA THR A 291 57.81 -15.80 -85.68
C THR A 291 56.51 -16.59 -85.48
N GLN A 292 56.32 -17.29 -84.36
CA GLN A 292 55.04 -17.93 -84.05
C GLN A 292 53.97 -16.93 -83.61
N GLN A 293 54.31 -15.92 -82.81
CA GLN A 293 53.35 -14.93 -82.36
C GLN A 293 52.84 -14.06 -83.52
N VAL A 294 53.71 -13.80 -84.50
CA VAL A 294 53.33 -13.17 -85.76
C VAL A 294 52.45 -14.11 -86.59
N MET A 295 52.78 -15.40 -86.71
CA MET A 295 51.94 -16.35 -87.48
C MET A 295 50.56 -16.61 -86.84
N THR A 296 50.44 -16.63 -85.51
CA THR A 296 49.13 -16.77 -84.83
C THR A 296 48.29 -15.50 -84.95
N ARG A 297 48.89 -14.30 -84.83
CA ARG A 297 48.16 -13.05 -85.09
C ARG A 297 47.83 -12.82 -86.55
N PHE A 298 48.64 -13.29 -87.51
CA PHE A 298 48.30 -13.26 -88.94
C PHE A 298 47.14 -14.22 -89.27
N ALA A 299 47.05 -15.37 -88.60
CA ALA A 299 45.92 -16.30 -88.76
C ALA A 299 44.61 -15.73 -88.20
N GLU A 300 44.62 -15.14 -87.00
CA GLU A 300 43.45 -14.44 -86.42
C GLU A 300 43.00 -13.25 -87.28
N ALA A 301 43.93 -12.48 -87.86
CA ALA A 301 43.59 -11.32 -88.69
C ALA A 301 42.98 -11.67 -90.05
N ILE A 302 43.32 -12.83 -90.65
CA ILE A 302 42.72 -13.29 -91.91
C ILE A 302 41.33 -13.90 -91.67
N GLU A 303 41.14 -14.64 -90.57
CA GLU A 303 39.84 -15.21 -90.19
C GLU A 303 38.78 -14.13 -89.91
N GLN A 304 39.19 -13.00 -89.35
CA GLN A 304 38.30 -11.88 -89.02
C GLN A 304 37.98 -10.94 -90.21
N ALA A 305 38.74 -11.02 -91.33
CA ALA A 305 38.66 -10.06 -92.43
C ALA A 305 37.69 -10.38 -93.58
N LYS A 306 37.13 -11.61 -93.68
CA LYS A 306 35.96 -12.00 -94.52
C LYS A 306 35.68 -11.13 -95.79
N VAL A 307 36.57 -11.12 -96.79
CA VAL A 307 36.41 -10.35 -98.05
C VAL A 307 35.94 -11.26 -99.19
N ASP A 308 34.87 -10.86 -99.89
CA ASP A 308 34.26 -11.56 -101.05
C ASP A 308 34.32 -10.68 -102.32
N VAL A 309 34.55 -11.29 -103.50
CA VAL A 309 35.04 -10.61 -104.74
C VAL A 309 34.15 -10.89 -105.96
N VAL A 310 33.38 -9.91 -106.47
CA VAL A 310 33.14 -9.66 -107.92
C VAL A 310 32.42 -8.31 -108.19
N PRO A 311 32.88 -7.47 -109.15
CA PRO A 311 32.24 -6.19 -109.50
C PRO A 311 31.54 -6.18 -110.88
N ARG A 312 30.37 -5.52 -110.99
CA ARG A 312 29.79 -5.07 -112.27
C ARG A 312 29.15 -3.67 -112.17
N ILE A 313 29.94 -2.68 -112.62
CA ILE A 313 29.69 -1.61 -113.60
C ILE A 313 28.24 -1.17 -113.94
N VAL A 314 27.95 0.10 -113.57
CA VAL A 314 27.47 1.30 -114.34
C VAL A 314 26.02 1.42 -114.92
N ILE A 315 25.50 2.66 -114.80
CA ILE A 315 24.53 3.45 -115.65
C ILE A 315 23.02 3.38 -115.33
N GLY A 316 22.42 4.57 -115.16
CA GLY A 316 21.18 4.95 -115.86
C GLY A 316 19.90 5.15 -115.05
N GLY A 317 19.52 6.42 -114.85
CA GLY A 317 18.21 6.99 -115.20
C GLY A 317 16.89 6.39 -114.67
N ASN A 318 16.23 7.20 -113.82
CA ASN A 318 14.80 7.59 -113.88
C ASN A 318 13.68 6.57 -113.50
N GLY A 319 12.97 6.88 -112.41
CA GLY A 319 11.51 6.62 -112.30
C GLY A 319 10.98 6.13 -110.93
N GLY A 320 10.52 7.06 -110.07
CA GLY A 320 9.31 6.88 -109.23
C GLY A 320 9.41 6.49 -107.75
N GLU A 321 9.19 7.49 -106.87
CA GLU A 321 8.45 7.48 -105.56
C GLU A 321 8.86 6.48 -104.45
N ALA A 322 8.95 6.75 -103.15
CA ALA A 322 8.75 7.85 -102.18
C ALA A 322 9.17 7.21 -100.82
N GLY A 323 9.74 7.83 -99.78
CA GLY A 323 10.16 9.18 -99.45
C GLY A 323 10.89 9.16 -98.09
N GLU A 324 11.75 10.19 -97.89
CA GLU A 324 12.12 10.89 -96.63
C GLU A 324 12.65 10.14 -95.39
N ALA A 325 13.64 10.60 -94.61
CA ALA A 325 14.54 11.76 -94.55
C ALA A 325 15.71 11.35 -93.60
N GLY A 326 16.95 11.82 -93.59
CA GLY A 326 17.58 13.05 -94.04
C GLY A 326 18.64 13.45 -92.99
N GLN A 327 19.93 13.19 -93.26
CA GLN A 327 21.09 13.55 -92.43
C GLN A 327 21.49 15.02 -92.62
N SER A 328 21.73 15.78 -91.53
CA SER A 328 22.46 17.07 -91.58
C SER A 328 22.85 17.63 -90.19
N ASN A 329 23.99 17.18 -89.61
CA ASN A 329 24.37 17.50 -88.21
C ASN A 329 25.76 18.16 -88.00
N LEU A 330 26.34 18.88 -88.96
CA LEU A 330 27.66 19.53 -88.77
C LEU A 330 27.73 21.02 -89.15
N MET A 331 26.76 21.54 -89.90
CA MET A 331 26.73 22.96 -90.32
C MET A 331 26.06 23.88 -89.27
N GLN A 332 25.18 23.34 -88.41
CA GLN A 332 24.51 24.11 -87.35
C GLN A 332 25.42 24.46 -86.15
N GLY A 333 26.45 23.64 -85.86
CA GLY A 333 27.39 23.91 -84.78
C GLY A 333 28.32 25.11 -85.06
N LEU A 334 28.71 25.30 -86.32
CA LEU A 334 29.59 26.40 -86.72
C LEU A 334 28.85 27.76 -86.79
N LEU A 335 27.56 27.73 -87.16
CA LEU A 335 26.72 28.94 -87.27
C LEU A 335 26.32 29.49 -85.89
N ALA A 336 26.14 28.63 -84.89
CA ALA A 336 25.85 29.03 -83.51
C ALA A 336 27.03 29.75 -82.83
N MET A 337 28.27 29.33 -83.13
CA MET A 337 29.48 29.95 -82.57
C MET A 337 29.75 31.32 -83.20
N LEU A 338 29.49 31.49 -84.50
CA LEU A 338 29.61 32.78 -85.21
C LEU A 338 28.45 33.77 -84.90
N LEU A 339 27.28 33.28 -84.48
CA LEU A 339 26.16 34.13 -84.05
C LEU A 339 26.38 34.66 -82.61
N SER A 340 27.02 33.86 -81.75
CA SER A 340 27.44 34.25 -80.40
C SER A 340 28.49 35.36 -80.38
N GLU A 341 29.30 35.48 -81.44
CA GLU A 341 30.37 36.49 -81.55
C GLU A 341 29.89 37.82 -82.16
N ARG A 342 28.74 37.83 -82.86
CA ARG A 342 28.25 39.00 -83.63
C ARG A 342 26.96 39.64 -83.10
N MET A 343 26.30 39.06 -82.11
CA MET A 343 25.19 39.69 -81.39
C MET A 343 25.56 39.97 -79.93
N GLY A 344 26.33 41.04 -79.74
CA GLY A 344 26.47 41.67 -78.44
C GLY A 344 25.13 42.21 -77.96
N VAL A 345 24.55 41.59 -76.94
CA VAL A 345 23.47 42.17 -76.13
C VAL A 345 23.93 42.19 -74.68
N ALA A 346 24.15 43.41 -74.21
CA ALA A 346 24.46 43.76 -72.85
C ALA A 346 23.29 43.42 -71.91
N GLY A 347 23.59 42.66 -70.87
CA GLY A 347 22.79 42.53 -69.65
C GLY A 347 23.74 42.65 -68.48
N GLY A 348 24.03 43.89 -68.07
CA GLY A 348 24.83 44.18 -66.90
C GLY A 348 24.13 43.72 -65.62
N THR A 349 24.85 42.99 -64.78
CA THR A 349 24.70 43.09 -63.32
C THR A 349 26.10 43.14 -62.74
N GLU A 350 26.54 44.37 -62.49
CA GLU A 350 27.67 44.66 -61.65
C GLU A 350 27.48 44.00 -60.28
N GLN A 351 28.51 43.31 -59.84
CA GLN A 351 28.66 42.84 -58.47
C GLN A 351 28.94 44.04 -57.57
N THR A 352 27.87 44.69 -57.09
CA THR A 352 27.97 45.64 -55.98
C THR A 352 28.03 44.84 -54.68
N GLN A 353 29.25 44.69 -54.17
CA GLN A 353 29.57 44.13 -52.86
C GLN A 353 28.75 44.86 -51.79
N ARG A 354 27.89 44.12 -51.08
CA ARG A 354 27.05 44.68 -50.01
C ARG A 354 27.91 44.87 -48.74
N PRO A 355 28.10 46.11 -48.24
CA PRO A 355 28.93 46.38 -47.07
C PRO A 355 28.43 45.71 -45.78
N GLU A 356 27.15 45.33 -45.72
CA GLU A 356 26.58 44.57 -44.61
C GLU A 356 27.13 43.14 -44.48
N VAL A 357 27.50 42.50 -45.59
CA VAL A 357 28.00 41.11 -45.60
C VAL A 357 29.46 41.04 -45.14
N GLU A 358 30.24 42.09 -45.40
CA GLU A 358 31.59 42.24 -44.84
C GLU A 358 31.56 42.62 -43.36
N ALA A 359 30.63 43.49 -42.95
CA ALA A 359 30.43 43.82 -41.54
C ALA A 359 30.07 42.57 -40.71
N MET A 360 29.20 41.70 -41.22
CA MET A 360 28.82 40.46 -40.56
C MET A 360 29.97 39.45 -40.52
N ARG A 361 30.79 39.34 -41.58
CA ARG A 361 32.04 38.55 -41.56
C ARG A 361 33.05 39.08 -40.55
N ALA A 362 33.21 40.40 -40.44
CA ALA A 362 34.12 41.02 -39.49
C ALA A 362 33.68 40.82 -38.03
N GLU A 363 32.37 40.82 -37.76
CA GLU A 363 31.82 40.53 -36.44
C GLU A 363 32.04 39.07 -36.03
N ILE A 364 31.84 38.13 -36.96
CA ILE A 364 32.11 36.70 -36.74
C ILE A 364 33.60 36.46 -36.47
N TYR A 365 34.49 37.10 -37.23
CA TYR A 365 35.93 37.02 -37.01
C TYR A 365 36.38 37.63 -35.68
N ARG A 366 35.69 38.67 -35.21
CA ARG A 366 35.95 39.31 -33.90
C ARG A 366 35.56 38.39 -32.74
N LYS A 367 34.42 37.68 -32.84
CA LYS A 367 33.96 36.73 -31.81
C LYS A 367 34.84 35.48 -31.71
N LEU A 368 35.50 35.08 -32.80
CA LEU A 368 36.44 33.96 -32.82
C LEU A 368 37.84 34.29 -32.27
N ARG A 369 38.18 35.58 -32.08
CA ARG A 369 39.53 36.03 -31.70
C ARG A 369 39.63 36.70 -30.34
N ALA A 370 38.52 36.83 -29.59
CA ALA A 370 38.54 37.33 -28.23
C ALA A 370 38.77 36.17 -27.24
N PRO A 371 39.86 36.15 -26.46
CA PRO A 371 40.02 35.21 -25.36
C PRO A 371 39.02 35.53 -24.25
N VAL A 372 38.41 34.48 -23.70
CA VAL A 372 37.44 34.54 -22.60
C VAL A 372 38.17 34.95 -21.32
N GLU A 373 37.82 36.11 -20.77
CA GLU A 373 38.11 36.48 -19.38
C GLU A 373 36.94 37.26 -18.76
N PRO A 374 36.82 37.22 -17.42
CA PRO A 374 35.58 36.92 -16.73
C PRO A 374 34.81 38.17 -16.29
N THR A 375 33.50 38.17 -16.46
CA THR A 375 32.64 39.21 -15.87
C THR A 375 32.16 38.80 -14.49
N THR A 376 32.82 39.42 -13.51
CA THR A 376 32.35 39.83 -12.19
C THR A 376 30.84 40.05 -12.09
N ALA A 377 30.23 39.39 -11.10
CA ALA A 377 28.92 39.72 -10.56
C ALA A 377 29.11 40.63 -9.33
N GLU A 378 28.74 41.89 -9.44
CA GLU A 378 28.39 42.75 -8.30
C GLU A 378 26.98 43.26 -8.54
N ASP A 379 25.98 42.66 -7.89
CA ASP A 379 24.79 43.36 -7.40
C ASP A 379 23.97 42.48 -6.42
N VAL A 380 24.49 42.25 -5.20
CA VAL A 380 23.65 42.02 -4.01
C VAL A 380 24.40 42.52 -2.78
N THR A 381 24.27 43.81 -2.47
CA THR A 381 24.43 44.29 -1.09
C THR A 381 23.29 45.25 -0.77
N SER A 382 22.23 44.75 -0.13
CA SER A 382 21.54 45.49 0.95
C SER A 382 20.43 44.62 1.57
N ASN A 383 20.77 43.76 2.54
CA ASN A 383 20.00 43.59 3.78
C ASN A 383 20.62 42.53 4.71
N ARG A 384 21.62 42.93 5.50
CA ARG A 384 21.86 42.31 6.81
C ARG A 384 22.76 43.22 7.64
N ALA A 385 22.13 44.05 8.46
CA ALA A 385 22.76 44.66 9.62
C ALA A 385 21.76 44.62 10.77
N MET A 386 22.24 44.04 11.88
CA MET A 386 21.72 44.13 13.26
C MET A 386 20.36 43.51 13.59
#